data_AF-J0D9G1-F1
#
_entry.id   AF-J0D9G1-F1
#
_cell.length_a   1.000
_cell.length_b   1.000
_cell.length_c   1.000
_cell.angle_alpha   90.00
_cell.angle_beta   90.00
_cell.angle_gamma   90.00
#
_symmetry.space_group_name_H-M   'P 1'
#
loop_
_entity.id
_entity.type
_entity.pdbx_description
1 polymer ?
#
loop_
_entity_poly.entity_id
_entity_poly.type
_entity_poly.pdbx_seq_one_letter_code
_entity_poly.pdbx_strand_id
1 'polypeptide(L)'
;LSGYLAVCNGRRLASENPTTKKTTHHMYYDTVIQTMGVDVPAEIRLWVPASEAALADGTIVDVLAKVQTPANSKALLDAIQFHAFPGDPNADGYEDNMPERPFPTLMVLGHTSGASETMDDGISVGYHVSTSDYVRDQ
;
A
#
# COMPACT_ATOMS: atom_id res chain seq x y z
N LEU A 1 1.81 2.60 -6.15
CA LEU A 1 1.01 1.35 -6.18
C LEU A 1 -0.44 1.72 -6.32
N SER A 2 -1.15 1.06 -7.22
CA SER A 2 -2.61 1.16 -7.38
C SER A 2 -3.21 -0.26 -7.37
N GLY A 3 -4.25 -0.50 -6.60
CA GLY A 3 -4.95 -1.78 -6.59
C GLY A 3 -5.83 -1.98 -5.36
N TYR A 4 -6.33 -3.21 -5.20
CA TYR A 4 -7.21 -3.60 -4.10
C TYR A 4 -6.43 -4.37 -3.04
N LEU A 5 -6.51 -3.94 -1.78
CA LEU A 5 -5.80 -4.57 -0.66
C LEU A 5 -6.75 -4.83 0.50
N ALA A 6 -6.59 -5.97 1.17
CA ALA A 6 -7.30 -6.26 2.41
C ALA A 6 -6.59 -5.60 3.59
N VAL A 7 -7.33 -4.91 4.45
CA VAL A 7 -6.76 -4.24 5.63
C VAL A 7 -7.12 -4.97 6.93
N CYS A 8 -6.20 -4.92 7.90
CA CYS A 8 -6.46 -5.34 9.27
C CYS A 8 -5.70 -4.48 10.29
N ASN A 9 -6.01 -4.66 11.58
CA ASN A 9 -5.34 -4.02 12.71
C ASN A 9 -5.36 -2.48 12.63
N GLY A 10 -6.51 -1.92 12.25
CA GLY A 10 -6.69 -0.47 12.13
C GLY A 10 -6.34 0.28 13.42
N ARG A 11 -5.31 1.15 13.37
CA ARG A 11 -4.85 1.92 14.53
C ARG A 11 -4.57 3.38 14.19
N ARG A 12 -5.05 4.29 15.03
CA ARG A 12 -4.80 5.73 14.88
C ARG A 12 -3.61 6.16 15.73
N LEU A 13 -2.66 6.86 15.11
CA LEU A 13 -1.57 7.54 15.81
C LEU A 13 -1.64 9.04 15.60
N ALA A 14 -1.36 9.79 16.65
CA ALA A 14 -1.17 11.23 16.61
C ALA A 14 0.33 11.55 16.60
N SER A 15 0.74 12.50 15.78
CA SER A 15 2.07 13.11 15.84
C SER A 15 1.93 14.62 16.01
N GLU A 16 2.73 15.19 16.90
CA GLU A 16 2.82 16.64 17.08
C GLU A 16 4.02 17.17 16.31
N ASN A 17 3.80 18.18 15.46
CA ASN A 17 4.91 18.90 14.87
C ASN A 17 5.64 19.71 15.97
N PRO A 18 6.95 19.50 16.19
CA PRO A 18 7.64 20.07 17.35
C PRO A 18 7.69 21.60 17.32
N THR A 19 7.67 22.20 16.12
CA THR A 19 7.78 23.64 15.89
C THR A 19 6.43 24.34 15.94
N THR A 20 5.44 23.83 15.22
CA THR A 20 4.12 24.47 15.07
C THR A 20 3.11 24.03 16.12
N LYS A 21 3.41 22.96 16.88
CA LYS A 21 2.50 22.32 17.84
C LYS A 21 1.20 21.80 17.22
N LYS A 22 1.15 21.72 15.89
CA LYS A 22 0.02 21.14 15.17
C LYS A 22 0.05 19.62 15.35
N THR A 23 -1.04 19.07 15.88
CA THR A 23 -1.27 17.63 15.94
C THR A 23 -1.84 17.15 14.62
N THR A 24 -1.27 16.08 14.08
CA THR A 24 -1.75 15.40 12.87
C THR A 24 -2.06 13.95 13.21
N HIS A 25 -3.18 13.44 12.73
CA HIS A 25 -3.58 12.06 12.94
C HIS A 25 -3.40 11.26 11.65
N HIS A 26 -2.89 10.05 11.81
CA HIS A 26 -2.81 9.08 10.74
C HIS A 26 -3.42 7.77 11.19
N MET A 27 -4.19 7.13 10.31
CA MET A 27 -4.63 5.76 10.47
C MET A 27 -3.59 4.85 9.82
N TYR A 28 -3.33 3.72 10.46
CA TYR A 28 -2.46 2.68 9.95
C TYR A 28 -3.20 1.35 9.89
N TYR A 29 -2.91 0.57 8.85
CA TYR A 29 -3.43 -0.78 8.68
C TYR A 29 -2.31 -1.73 8.26
N ASP A 30 -2.31 -2.94 8.81
CA ASP A 30 -1.53 -4.03 8.25
C ASP A 30 -2.19 -4.51 6.94
N THR A 31 -1.36 -4.87 5.97
CA THR A 31 -1.79 -5.45 4.69
C THR A 31 -0.68 -6.31 4.10
N VAL A 32 -1.00 -7.00 3.01
CA VAL A 32 -0.03 -7.71 2.16
C VAL A 32 -0.14 -7.20 0.74
N ILE A 33 1.00 -6.94 0.08
CA ILE A 33 1.05 -6.72 -1.36
C ILE A 33 1.22 -8.10 -2.01
N GLN A 34 0.13 -8.59 -2.60
CA GLN A 34 0.14 -9.85 -3.32
C GLN A 34 0.96 -9.74 -4.60
N THR A 35 1.81 -10.74 -4.87
CA THR A 35 2.59 -10.84 -6.10
C THR A 35 2.44 -12.24 -6.69
N MET A 36 2.93 -12.46 -7.91
CA MET A 36 2.96 -13.82 -8.49
C MET A 36 3.99 -14.75 -7.81
N GLY A 37 4.79 -14.22 -6.89
CA GLY A 37 5.83 -14.96 -6.18
C GLY A 37 5.66 -14.85 -4.67
N VAL A 38 6.57 -14.12 -4.03
CA VAL A 38 6.55 -13.94 -2.58
C VAL A 38 5.70 -12.72 -2.23
N ASP A 39 4.72 -12.93 -1.37
CA ASP A 39 3.92 -11.87 -0.78
C ASP A 39 4.79 -10.91 0.03
N VAL A 40 4.55 -9.60 -0.12
CA VAL A 40 5.33 -8.56 0.57
C VAL A 40 4.49 -7.99 1.72
N PRO A 41 4.89 -8.22 2.99
CA PRO A 41 4.23 -7.61 4.13
C PRO A 41 4.33 -6.09 4.06
N ALA A 42 3.21 -5.41 4.29
CA ALA A 42 3.13 -3.97 4.17
C ALA A 42 2.25 -3.33 5.27
N GLU A 43 2.41 -2.03 5.45
CA GLU A 43 1.60 -1.20 6.32
C GLU A 43 1.11 0.01 5.52
N ILE A 44 -0.21 0.25 5.52
CA ILE A 44 -0.80 1.46 4.94
C ILE A 44 -0.77 2.56 5.97
N ARG A 45 -0.42 3.77 5.56
CA ARG A 45 -0.60 5.02 6.31
C ARG A 45 -1.50 5.94 5.50
N LEU A 46 -2.48 6.54 6.16
CA LEU A 46 -3.27 7.64 5.58
C LEU A 46 -3.53 8.72 6.62
N TRP A 47 -3.59 9.97 6.17
CA TRP A 47 -4.08 11.06 7.00
C TRP A 47 -5.57 10.88 7.27
N VAL A 48 -6.00 11.15 8.51
CA VAL A 48 -7.42 11.14 8.88
C VAL A 48 -7.75 12.26 9.87
N PRO A 49 -9.02 12.69 9.95
CA PRO A 49 -9.51 13.47 11.07
C PRO A 49 -9.38 12.72 12.41
N ALA A 50 -9.32 13.47 13.51
CA ALA A 50 -9.19 12.90 14.86
C ALA A 50 -10.39 12.03 15.30
N SER A 51 -11.53 12.13 14.63
CA SER A 51 -12.75 11.38 14.92
C SER A 51 -12.97 10.18 13.98
N GLU A 52 -12.13 10.01 12.96
CA GLU A 52 -12.30 8.95 11.97
C GLU A 52 -12.21 7.58 12.61
N ALA A 53 -13.17 6.71 12.29
CA ALA A 53 -13.19 5.33 12.75
C ALA A 53 -12.26 4.46 11.89
N ALA A 54 -11.69 3.42 12.48
CA ALA A 54 -10.96 2.43 11.69
C ALA A 54 -11.97 1.54 10.93
N LEU A 55 -11.59 1.11 9.73
CA LEU A 55 -12.30 0.07 8.99
C LEU A 55 -12.21 -1.26 9.74
N ALA A 56 -13.22 -2.10 9.56
CA ALA A 56 -13.22 -3.46 10.10
C ALA A 56 -12.12 -4.31 9.43
N ASP A 57 -11.59 -5.28 10.17
CA ASP A 57 -10.63 -6.23 9.63
C ASP A 57 -11.23 -7.03 8.48
N GLY A 58 -10.44 -7.26 7.43
CA GLY A 58 -10.88 -7.94 6.21
C GLY A 58 -11.55 -7.02 5.20
N THR A 59 -11.75 -5.74 5.51
CA THR A 59 -12.26 -4.77 4.53
C THR A 59 -11.28 -4.66 3.36
N ILE A 60 -11.78 -4.80 2.13
CA ILE A 60 -10.99 -4.49 0.94
C ILE A 60 -11.04 -2.98 0.68
N VAL A 61 -9.90 -2.41 0.35
CA VAL A 61 -9.77 -1.00 -0.01
C VAL A 61 -9.19 -0.86 -1.40
N ASP A 62 -9.73 0.06 -2.19
CA ASP A 62 -9.05 0.54 -3.39
C ASP A 62 -8.10 1.66 -2.99
N VAL A 63 -6.83 1.44 -3.28
CA VAL A 63 -5.73 2.28 -2.84
C VAL A 63 -4.90 2.77 -4.02
N LEU A 64 -4.54 4.05 -3.95
CA LEU A 64 -3.41 4.63 -4.67
C LEU A 64 -2.41 5.12 -3.62
N ALA A 65 -1.21 4.55 -3.58
CA ALA A 65 -0.22 4.87 -2.56
C ALA A 65 1.20 5.03 -3.13
N LYS A 66 2.01 5.84 -2.45
CA LYS A 66 3.47 5.85 -2.60
C LYS A 66 4.04 4.67 -1.84
N VAL A 67 4.94 3.92 -2.45
CA VAL A 67 5.56 2.73 -1.85
C VAL A 67 6.95 3.10 -1.35
N GLN A 68 7.26 2.69 -0.13
CA GLN A 68 8.61 2.72 0.42
C GLN A 68 8.96 1.31 0.91
N THR A 69 10.08 0.76 0.45
CA THR A 69 10.55 -0.59 0.81
C THR A 69 11.88 -0.50 1.56
N PRO A 70 11.85 -0.17 2.86
CA PRO A 70 13.07 -0.16 3.68
C PRO A 70 13.67 -1.58 3.76
N ALA A 71 15.01 -1.67 3.79
CA ALA A 71 15.68 -2.95 3.98
C ALA A 71 15.27 -3.60 5.31
N ASN A 72 14.92 -4.88 5.28
CA ASN A 72 14.58 -5.70 6.45
C ASN A 72 13.37 -5.22 7.26
N SER A 73 12.40 -4.56 6.64
CA SER A 73 11.16 -4.13 7.31
C SER A 73 9.96 -4.22 6.35
N LYS A 74 8.74 -4.03 6.88
CA LYS A 74 7.51 -3.99 6.09
C LYS A 74 7.58 -2.85 5.07
N ALA A 75 7.01 -3.07 3.89
CA ALA A 75 6.80 -1.98 2.94
C ALA A 75 5.79 -0.97 3.53
N LEU A 76 6.07 0.32 3.40
CA LEU A 76 5.15 1.37 3.82
C LEU A 76 4.41 1.91 2.59
N LEU A 77 3.09 1.98 2.70
CA LEU A 77 2.18 2.50 1.67
C LEU A 77 1.58 3.81 2.17
N ASP A 78 2.13 4.95 1.74
CA ASP A 78 1.56 6.26 2.07
C ASP A 78 0.44 6.59 1.08
N ALA A 79 -0.80 6.47 1.53
CA ALA A 79 -1.98 6.52 0.69
C ALA A 79 -2.28 7.95 0.22
N ILE A 80 -2.49 8.08 -1.08
CA ILE A 80 -3.01 9.28 -1.77
C ILE A 80 -4.54 9.15 -1.93
N GLN A 81 -5.00 7.94 -2.26
CA GLN A 81 -6.42 7.57 -2.31
C GLN A 81 -6.61 6.30 -1.51
N PHE A 82 -7.67 6.27 -0.70
CA PHE A 82 -8.02 5.13 0.15
C PHE A 82 -9.53 5.16 0.37
N HIS A 83 -10.23 4.10 -0.06
CA HIS A 83 -11.65 3.96 0.17
C HIS A 83 -12.02 2.48 0.29
N ALA A 84 -12.95 2.17 1.19
CA ALA A 84 -13.56 0.85 1.25
C ALA A 84 -14.24 0.54 -0.10
N PHE A 85 -14.05 -0.66 -0.59
CA PHE A 85 -14.48 -1.10 -1.91
C PHE A 85 -14.93 -2.57 -1.83
N PRO A 86 -15.92 -3.04 -2.63
CA PRO A 86 -16.82 -2.27 -3.50
C PRO A 86 -17.99 -1.61 -2.77
N GLY A 87 -18.15 -1.85 -1.47
CA GLY A 87 -19.30 -1.41 -0.68
C GLY A 87 -19.23 -1.91 0.75
N ASP A 88 -20.34 -2.44 1.27
CA ASP A 88 -20.40 -3.03 2.61
C ASP A 88 -19.70 -4.40 2.67
N PRO A 89 -18.62 -4.57 3.45
CA PRO A 89 -17.91 -5.85 3.61
C PRO A 89 -18.77 -6.98 4.18
N ASN A 90 -19.92 -6.66 4.79
CA ASN A 90 -20.83 -7.65 5.37
C ASN A 90 -21.97 -8.05 4.42
N ALA A 91 -22.03 -7.47 3.22
CA ALA A 91 -23.08 -7.79 2.26
C ALA A 91 -22.88 -9.18 1.64
N ASP A 92 -23.99 -9.90 1.45
CA ASP A 92 -23.99 -11.14 0.68
C ASP A 92 -23.50 -10.85 -0.76
N GLY A 93 -22.50 -11.60 -1.23
CA GLY A 93 -21.88 -11.39 -2.54
C GLY A 93 -20.89 -10.22 -2.60
N TYR A 94 -20.35 -9.76 -1.47
CA TYR A 94 -19.29 -8.74 -1.45
C TYR A 94 -18.09 -9.12 -2.34
N GLU A 95 -17.64 -10.38 -2.24
CA GLU A 95 -16.53 -10.90 -3.05
C GLU A 95 -16.90 -11.03 -4.54
N ASP A 96 -18.15 -11.32 -4.88
CA ASP A 96 -18.61 -11.44 -6.28
C ASP A 96 -18.51 -10.12 -7.05
N ASN A 97 -18.47 -8.99 -6.32
CA ASN A 97 -18.36 -7.65 -6.90
C ASN A 97 -16.90 -7.17 -7.02
N MET A 98 -15.92 -7.99 -6.66
CA MET A 98 -14.50 -7.66 -6.77
C MET A 98 -14.00 -7.77 -8.22
N PRO A 99 -13.34 -6.74 -8.77
CA PRO A 99 -12.66 -6.86 -10.05
C PRO A 99 -11.59 -7.95 -10.04
N GLU A 100 -11.45 -8.65 -11.17
CA GLU A 100 -10.40 -9.65 -11.39
C GLU A 100 -9.02 -8.98 -11.57
N ARG A 101 -8.52 -8.33 -10.52
CA ARG A 101 -7.21 -7.68 -10.48
C ARG A 101 -6.46 -8.14 -9.22
N PRO A 102 -5.97 -9.39 -9.20
CA PRO A 102 -5.37 -10.00 -8.01
C PRO A 102 -4.04 -9.36 -7.60
N PHE A 103 -3.35 -8.72 -8.54
CA PHE A 103 -2.07 -8.06 -8.28
C PHE A 103 -2.20 -6.54 -8.45
N PRO A 104 -1.74 -5.75 -7.47
CA PRO A 104 -1.71 -4.31 -7.63
C PRO A 104 -0.65 -3.91 -8.66
N THR A 105 -0.88 -2.78 -9.33
CA THR A 105 0.07 -2.22 -10.29
C THR A 105 1.05 -1.29 -9.57
N LEU A 106 2.35 -1.55 -9.76
CA LEU A 106 3.40 -0.63 -9.33
C LEU A 106 3.86 0.22 -10.52
N MET A 107 3.89 1.53 -10.30
CA MET A 107 4.49 2.49 -11.23
C MET A 107 5.75 3.01 -10.57
N VAL A 108 6.90 2.80 -11.22
CA VAL A 108 8.22 3.10 -10.66
C VAL A 108 8.98 3.96 -11.65
N LEU A 109 9.57 5.05 -11.15
CA LEU A 109 10.53 5.86 -11.88
C LEU A 109 11.91 5.64 -11.25
N GLY A 110 12.87 5.24 -12.07
CA GLY A 110 14.21 4.92 -11.60
C GLY A 110 15.21 4.78 -12.74
N HIS A 111 16.43 4.41 -12.39
CA HIS A 111 17.50 4.11 -13.34
C HIS A 111 17.64 2.59 -13.48
N THR A 112 17.52 2.10 -14.70
CA THR A 112 17.85 0.72 -15.04
C THR A 112 19.37 0.56 -15.10
N SER A 113 19.93 -0.43 -14.40
CA SER A 113 21.34 -0.76 -14.48
C SER A 113 21.54 -2.17 -15.05
N GLY A 114 22.51 -2.31 -15.95
CA GLY A 114 22.89 -3.62 -16.50
C GLY A 114 22.06 -4.06 -17.72
N ALA A 115 22.33 -5.28 -18.16
CA ALA A 115 21.57 -5.94 -19.21
C ALA A 115 20.25 -6.47 -18.63
N SER A 116 19.26 -6.65 -19.51
CA SER A 116 18.03 -7.32 -19.14
C SER A 116 18.24 -8.82 -18.95
N GLU A 117 17.43 -9.43 -18.09
CA GLU A 117 17.44 -10.86 -17.83
C GLU A 117 16.16 -11.51 -18.35
N THR A 118 16.22 -12.76 -18.82
CA THR A 118 15.01 -13.53 -19.14
C THR A 118 14.45 -14.12 -17.86
N MET A 119 13.15 -13.91 -17.62
CA MET A 119 12.48 -14.40 -16.42
C MET A 119 12.16 -15.90 -16.53
N ASP A 120 11.68 -16.50 -15.43
CA ASP A 120 11.44 -17.94 -15.32
C ASP A 120 10.41 -18.49 -16.33
N ASP A 121 9.56 -17.64 -16.90
CA ASP A 121 8.59 -18.01 -17.94
C ASP A 121 9.23 -18.18 -19.34
N GLY A 122 10.51 -17.82 -19.49
CA GLY A 122 11.25 -17.88 -20.75
C GLY A 122 10.81 -16.85 -21.80
N ILE A 123 9.87 -15.96 -21.48
CA ILE A 123 9.26 -15.00 -22.41
C ILE A 123 9.40 -13.57 -21.89
N SER A 124 9.19 -13.37 -20.59
CA SER A 124 9.28 -12.06 -19.95
C SER A 124 10.73 -11.63 -19.75
N VAL A 125 10.93 -10.32 -19.76
CA VAL A 125 12.25 -9.69 -19.63
C VAL A 125 12.27 -8.80 -18.40
N GLY A 126 13.20 -9.07 -17.48
CA GLY A 126 13.41 -8.33 -16.25
C GLY A 126 14.51 -7.29 -16.37
N TYR A 127 14.36 -6.19 -15.62
CA TYR A 127 15.39 -5.15 -15.47
C TYR A 127 15.59 -4.84 -13.99
N HIS A 128 16.84 -4.68 -13.57
CA HIS A 128 17.14 -4.11 -12.28
C HIS A 128 16.90 -2.60 -12.31
N VAL A 129 15.95 -2.13 -11.50
CA VAL A 129 15.61 -0.70 -11.38
C VAL A 129 16.07 -0.19 -10.02
N SER A 130 16.89 0.86 -10.02
CA SER A 130 17.26 1.61 -8.82
C SER A 130 16.43 2.88 -8.71
N THR A 131 15.94 3.19 -7.52
CA THR A 131 15.07 4.35 -7.26
C THR A 131 15.61 5.17 -6.11
N SER A 132 15.30 6.47 -6.08
CA SER A 132 15.66 7.31 -4.95
C SER A 132 14.93 6.87 -3.68
N ASP A 133 15.60 7.01 -2.54
CA ASP A 133 14.96 6.83 -1.24
C ASP A 133 13.89 7.88 -1.03
N TYR A 134 12.73 7.45 -0.54
CA TYR A 134 11.71 8.36 -0.05
C TYR A 134 12.10 8.87 1.34
N VAL A 135 12.32 10.18 1.47
CA VAL A 135 12.58 10.85 2.76
C VAL A 135 11.23 11.22 3.38
N ARG A 136 10.97 10.70 4.58
CA ARG A 136 9.75 10.91 5.36
C ARG A 136 9.92 12.09 6.34
N ASP A 137 8.83 12.83 6.57
CA ASP A 137 8.61 13.80 7.67
C ASP A 137 9.81 14.76 7.94
N GLN A 138 10.17 15.63 6.98
CA GLN A 138 11.03 16.81 7.24
C GLN A 138 10.27 17.95 7.93
#